data_AF-A0A560FFR3-F1
#
_entry.id   AF-A0A560FFR3-F1
#
_cell.length_a   1.000
_cell.length_b   1.000
_cell.length_c   1.000
_cell.angle_alpha   90.00
_cell.angle_beta   90.00
_cell.angle_gamma   90.00
#
_symmetry.space_group_name_H-M   'P 1'
#
loop_
_entity.id
_entity.type
_entity.pdbx_description
1 polymer ?
#
loop_
_entity_poly.entity_id
_entity_poly.type
_entity_poly.pdbx_seq_one_letter_code
_entity_poly.pdbx_strand_id
1 'polypeptide(L)' 'MLHWAGAAGADLEAPFPIGTQLRVFPNHACATAAQFDAYTVLPREGGDLQRWDRFNGW' A
#
# COMPACT_ATOMS: atom_id res chain seq x y z
N MET A 1 8.96 19.47 6.59
CA MET A 1 7.77 18.63 6.30
C MET A 1 7.06 19.25 5.11
N LEU A 2 7.24 18.69 3.92
CA LEU A 2 6.45 19.08 2.75
C LEU A 2 5.10 18.37 2.90
N HIS A 3 4.03 19.13 3.09
CA HIS A 3 2.67 18.59 3.04
C HIS A 3 2.02 19.09 1.75
N TRP A 4 1.49 18.17 0.95
CA TRP A 4 0.67 18.50 -0.20
C TRP A 4 -0.79 18.30 0.21
N ALA A 5 -1.61 19.33 0.02
CA ALA A 5 -3.00 19.35 0.48
C ALA A 5 -4.02 18.95 -0.62
N GLY A 6 -3.55 18.53 -1.80
CA GLY A 6 -4.43 18.31 -2.94
C GLY A 6 -4.65 19.56 -3.78
N ALA A 7 -5.29 19.38 -4.93
CA ALA A 7 -5.93 20.48 -5.66
C ALA A 7 -7.37 20.61 -5.16
N ALA A 8 -7.76 21.82 -4.72
CA ALA A 8 -9.13 22.07 -4.28
C ALA A 8 -10.12 21.85 -5.44
N GLY A 9 -11.21 21.13 -5.18
CA GLY A 9 -12.26 20.87 -6.18
C GLY A 9 -11.93 19.78 -7.21
N ALA A 10 -10.91 18.96 -6.99
CA ALA A 10 -10.65 17.80 -7.84
C ALA A 10 -11.81 16.79 -7.75
N ASP A 11 -12.38 16.42 -8.90
CA ASP A 11 -13.29 15.29 -9.00
C ASP A 11 -12.50 13.98 -8.85
N LEU A 12 -12.78 13.25 -7.77
CA LEU A 12 -12.15 11.97 -7.48
C LEU A 12 -13.05 10.79 -7.85
N GLU A 13 -14.35 11.01 -8.04
CA GLU A 13 -15.32 9.93 -8.27
C GLU A 13 -15.21 9.38 -9.67
N ALA A 14 -15.06 10.24 -10.69
CA ALA A 14 -14.87 9.81 -12.06
C ALA A 14 -13.57 9.00 -12.29
N PRO A 15 -12.38 9.43 -11.80
CA PRO A 15 -11.15 8.64 -11.96
C PRO A 15 -11.00 7.48 -10.97
N PHE A 16 -11.63 7.55 -9.79
CA PHE A 16 -11.52 6.53 -8.74
C PHE A 16 -12.90 6.15 -8.19
N PRO A 17 -13.75 5.49 -8.99
CA PRO A 17 -15.06 5.05 -8.54
C PRO A 17 -14.95 4.10 -7.33
N ILE A 18 -16.04 4.00 -6.54
CA ILE A 18 -16.10 3.10 -5.39
C ILE A 18 -15.74 1.68 -5.80
N GLY A 19 -14.83 1.05 -5.04
CA GLY A 19 -14.28 -0.27 -5.35
C GLY A 19 -12.96 -0.25 -6.10
N THR A 20 -12.50 0.92 -6.57
CA THR A 20 -11.16 1.06 -7.16
C THR A 20 -10.10 0.69 -6.12
N GLN A 21 -9.22 -0.24 -6.48
CA GLN A 21 -8.07 -0.61 -5.66
C GLN A 21 -6.85 0.19 -6.10
N LEU A 22 -6.17 0.78 -5.13
CA LEU A 22 -4.93 1.54 -5.33
C LEU A 22 -3.78 0.91 -4.53
N ARG A 23 -2.54 1.17 -4.97
CA ARG A 23 -1.33 0.79 -4.23
C ARG A 23 -0.68 2.04 -3.69
N VAL A 24 -0.51 2.10 -2.37
CA VAL A 24 0.09 3.25 -1.68
C VAL A 24 1.53 2.91 -1.35
N PHE A 25 2.47 3.76 -1.80
CA PHE A 25 3.87 3.63 -1.43
C PHE A 25 4.11 4.14 -0.01
N PRO A 26 4.86 3.40 0.82
CA PRO A 26 5.16 3.83 2.17
C PRO A 26 6.21 4.95 2.16
N ASN A 27 6.05 5.93 3.06
CA ASN A 27 7.11 6.91 3.33
C ASN A 27 8.34 6.24 3.98
N HIS A 28 8.10 5.28 4.87
CA HIS A 28 9.15 4.54 5.56
C HIS A 28 8.81 3.05 5.56
N ALA A 29 9.56 2.25 4.80
CA ALA A 29 9.29 0.82 4.62
C ALA A 29 9.20 0.06 5.95
N CYS A 30 10.15 0.28 6.87
CA CYS A 30 10.15 -0.47 8.14
C CYS A 30 8.93 -0.18 9.02
N ALA A 31 8.55 1.10 9.16
CA ALA A 31 7.39 1.49 9.96
C ALA A 31 6.11 0.90 9.38
N THR A 32 5.91 0.97 8.06
CA THR A 32 4.73 0.38 7.42
C THR A 32 4.73 -1.15 7.54
N ALA A 33 5.87 -1.80 7.26
CA ALA A 33 5.98 -3.25 7.31
C ALA A 33 5.71 -3.83 8.70
N ALA A 34 6.06 -3.09 9.76
CA ALA A 34 5.81 -3.51 11.15
C ALA A 34 4.31 -3.57 11.52
N GLN A 35 3.43 -2.92 10.76
CA GLN A 35 1.98 -2.89 11.03
C GLN A 35 1.24 -4.14 10.53
N PHE A 36 1.93 -5.09 9.90
CA PHE A 36 1.34 -6.29 9.32
C PHE A 36 2.04 -7.55 9.84
N ASP A 37 1.27 -8.61 10.07
CA ASP A 37 1.80 -9.90 10.50
C ASP A 37 2.45 -10.70 9.36
N ALA A 38 2.14 -10.36 8.12
CA ALA A 38 2.69 -11.02 6.93
C ALA A 38 2.63 -10.10 5.71
N TYR A 39 3.38 -10.45 4.67
CA TYR A 39 3.40 -9.77 3.38
C TYR A 39 2.77 -10.62 2.30
N THR A 40 1.97 -9.98 1.45
CA THR A 40 1.51 -10.55 0.18
C THR A 40 2.56 -10.23 -0.90
N VAL A 41 3.25 -11.25 -1.38
CA VAL A 41 4.40 -11.10 -2.28
C VAL A 41 4.00 -11.46 -3.70
N LEU A 42 4.31 -10.54 -4.61
CA LEU A 42 4.13 -10.71 -6.06
C LEU A 42 5.37 -11.43 -6.63
N PRO A 43 5.24 -12.65 -7.18
CA PRO A 43 6.37 -13.33 -7.79
C PRO A 43 6.85 -12.61 -9.06
N ARG A 44 8.16 -12.57 -9.26
CA ARG A 44 8.77 -11.91 -10.43
C ARG A 44 8.36 -12.55 -11.76
N GLU A 45 8.25 -13.88 -11.79
CA GLU A 45 7.93 -14.64 -13.00
C GLU A 45 6.41 -14.77 -13.24
N GLY A 46 5.59 -14.08 -12.44
CA GLY A 46 4.14 -14.27 -12.40
C GLY A 46 3.74 -15.50 -11.59
N GLY A 47 2.44 -15.75 -11.51
CA GLY A 47 1.85 -16.80 -10.69
C GLY A 47 1.18 -16.28 -9.42
N ASP A 48 0.82 -17.21 -8.54
CA ASP A 48 0.02 -16.92 -7.36
C ASP A 48 0.76 -16.06 -6.33
N LEU A 49 0.01 -15.21 -5.63
CA LEU A 49 0.53 -14.42 -4.53
C LEU A 49 1.07 -15.32 -3.44
N GLN A 50 2.27 -15.03 -2.98
CA GLN A 50 2.87 -15.73 -1.85
C GLN A 50 2.60 -14.98 -0.54
N ARG A 51 2.57 -15.73 0.57
CA ARG A 51 2.50 -15.16 1.91
C ARG A 51 3.84 -15.34 2.59
N TRP A 52 4.44 -14.24 3.04
CA TRP A 52 5.64 -14.27 3.88
C TRP A 52 5.29 -13.76 5.27
N ASP A 53 5.33 -14.63 6.28
CA ASP A 53 5.08 -14.22 7.66
C ASP A 53 6.21 -13.33 8.19
N ARG A 54 5.85 -12.31 8.97
CA ARG A 54 6.77 -11.38 9.61
C ARG A 54 7.03 -11.84 11.04
N PHE A 55 8.29 -11.79 11.46
CA PHE A 55 8.63 -11.90 12.89
C PHE A 55 8.25 -10.61 13.63
N ASN A 56 7.67 -10.75 14.81
CA ASN A 56 7.12 -9.64 15.61
C ASN A 56 7.50 -9.83 17.09
N GLY A 57 7.51 -8.74 17.86
CA GLY A 57 7.83 -8.75 19.30
C GLY A 57 9.27 -8.36 19.62
N TRP A 58 9.72 -8.78 20.80
CA TRP A 58 11.06 -8.55 21.36
C TRP A 58 11.70 -9.88 21.74
#